data_AF-A0A968WJS1-F1
#
_entry.id   AF-A0A968WJS1-F1
#
_cell.length_a   1.000
_cell.length_b   1.000
_cell.length_c   1.000
_cell.angle_alpha   90.00
_cell.angle_beta   90.00
_cell.angle_gamma   90.00
#
_symmetry.space_group_name_H-M   'P 1'
#
loop_
_entity.id
_entity.type
_entity.pdbx_description
1 polymer ?
#
loop_
_entity_poly.entity_id
_entity_poly.type
_entity_poly.pdbx_seq_one_letter_code
_entity_poly.pdbx_strand_id
1 'polypeptide(L)'
;MGRQASLRKRHTAGNVNAVVSEAAPIGSFVAKLTPADFNGGNIVAFAIISGNRNNSFRIDNSAGEIYVRSALNFEQVSAYYLTVSARDNTGVEMQVIVFCLGRG
;
A
#
# COMPACT_ATOMS: atom_id res chain seq x y z
N MET A 1 -40.11 -1.07 -18.08
CA MET A 1 -39.48 -1.51 -16.82
C MET A 1 -37.97 -1.57 -17.03
N GLY A 2 -37.27 -0.44 -16.88
CA GLY A 2 -35.82 -0.36 -17.04
C GLY A 2 -35.13 -0.77 -15.75
N ARG A 3 -34.42 -1.88 -15.76
CA ARG A 3 -33.59 -2.34 -14.64
C ARG A 3 -32.45 -1.35 -14.45
N GLN A 4 -32.49 -0.56 -13.38
CA GLN A 4 -31.32 0.16 -12.90
C GLN A 4 -30.26 -0.88 -12.50
N ALA A 5 -29.24 -1.04 -13.33
CA ALA A 5 -28.02 -1.72 -12.94
C ALA A 5 -27.24 -0.76 -12.04
N SER A 6 -27.31 -0.97 -10.73
CA SER A 6 -26.43 -0.32 -9.76
C SER A 6 -24.99 -0.70 -10.09
N LEU A 7 -24.30 0.14 -10.85
CA LEU A 7 -22.86 0.12 -11.01
C LEU A 7 -22.26 0.35 -9.63
N ARG A 8 -21.90 -0.73 -8.93
CA ARG A 8 -20.90 -0.67 -7.87
C ARG A 8 -19.62 -0.17 -8.54
N LYS A 9 -19.37 1.15 -8.50
CA LYS A 9 -18.04 1.69 -8.79
C LYS A 9 -17.11 0.93 -7.85
N ARG A 10 -16.36 -0.03 -8.38
CA ARG A 10 -15.14 -0.44 -7.71
C ARG A 10 -14.24 0.79 -7.82
N HIS A 11 -14.18 1.55 -6.74
CA HIS A 11 -13.25 2.65 -6.59
C HIS A 11 -11.86 2.03 -6.52
N THR A 12 -11.27 1.70 -7.67
CA THR A 12 -9.86 1.29 -7.73
C THR A 12 -9.04 2.58 -7.76
N ALA A 13 -8.63 3.02 -6.58
CA ALA A 13 -7.53 3.97 -6.42
C ALA A 13 -6.29 3.49 -7.21
N GLY A 14 -5.46 4.41 -7.70
CA GLY A 14 -4.33 4.07 -8.58
C GLY A 14 -3.40 3.04 -7.94
N ASN A 15 -2.91 2.07 -8.73
CA ASN A 15 -1.95 1.09 -8.22
C ASN A 15 -0.59 1.77 -8.05
N VAL A 16 0.02 1.66 -6.86
CA VAL A 16 1.37 2.17 -6.58
C VAL A 16 2.36 1.01 -6.62
N ASN A 17 3.41 1.13 -7.42
CA ASN A 17 4.50 0.15 -7.47
C ASN A 17 5.76 0.75 -6.84
N ALA A 18 6.44 -0.04 -6.01
CA ALA A 18 7.69 0.32 -5.37
C ALA A 18 8.69 -0.83 -5.47
N VAL A 19 9.97 -0.48 -5.34
CA VAL A 19 11.08 -1.43 -5.39
C VAL A 19 11.96 -1.19 -4.17
N VAL A 20 12.31 -2.25 -3.47
CA VAL A 20 13.18 -2.19 -2.28
C VAL A 20 14.19 -3.32 -2.34
N SER A 21 15.45 -3.05 -1.98
CA SER A 21 16.45 -4.10 -1.86
C SER A 21 16.20 -4.92 -0.60
N GLU A 22 16.44 -6.24 -0.63
CA GLU A 22 16.44 -7.05 0.59
C GLU A 22 17.49 -6.58 1.62
N ALA A 23 18.54 -5.92 1.13
CA ALA A 23 19.60 -5.32 1.92
C ALA A 23 19.19 -4.01 2.60
N ALA A 24 18.00 -3.48 2.31
CA ALA A 24 17.53 -2.22 2.86
C ALA A 24 17.47 -2.29 4.40
N PRO A 25 18.15 -1.39 5.12
CA PRO A 25 18.06 -1.34 6.57
C PRO A 25 16.62 -1.15 7.07
N ILE A 26 16.35 -1.60 8.30
CA ILE A 26 15.11 -1.27 8.98
C ILE A 26 14.99 0.25 9.08
N GLY A 27 13.83 0.78 8.72
CA GLY A 27 13.57 2.22 8.63
C GLY A 27 13.80 2.83 7.24
N SER A 28 14.30 2.08 6.25
CA SER A 28 14.40 2.57 4.88
C SER A 28 13.04 2.96 4.31
N PHE A 29 13.00 4.11 3.64
CA PHE A 29 11.82 4.59 2.91
C PHE A 29 11.56 3.71 1.68
N VAL A 30 10.28 3.41 1.41
CA VAL A 30 9.84 2.55 0.30
C VAL A 30 8.96 3.32 -0.67
N ALA A 31 7.92 3.97 -0.16
CA ALA A 31 6.95 4.70 -0.99
C ALA A 31 6.23 5.76 -0.15
N LYS A 32 5.66 6.76 -0.83
CA LYS A 32 4.76 7.73 -0.22
C LYS A 32 3.41 7.67 -0.93
N LEU A 33 2.36 7.58 -0.14
CA LEU A 33 1.00 7.67 -0.59
C LEU A 33 0.46 9.07 -0.32
N THR A 34 -0.35 9.55 -1.25
CA THR A 34 -0.95 10.88 -1.20
C THR A 34 -2.46 10.77 -1.34
N PRO A 35 -3.22 11.79 -0.92
CA PRO A 35 -4.65 11.75 -1.11
C PRO A 35 -5.12 11.67 -2.56
N ALA A 36 -4.30 12.13 -3.51
CA ALA A 36 -4.58 11.99 -4.94
C ALA A 36 -4.63 10.52 -5.37
N ASP A 37 -3.82 9.64 -4.77
CA ASP A 37 -3.83 8.21 -5.07
C ASP A 37 -5.19 7.56 -4.72
N PHE A 38 -5.86 8.09 -3.69
CA PHE A 38 -7.17 7.68 -3.23
C PHE A 38 -8.28 8.65 -3.67
N ASN A 39 -8.25 9.11 -4.93
CA ASN A 39 -9.30 9.93 -5.56
C ASN A 39 -9.50 11.36 -5.01
N GLY A 40 -8.56 11.89 -4.22
CA GLY A 40 -8.47 13.32 -3.89
C GLY A 40 -9.34 13.80 -2.71
N GLY A 41 -9.61 12.95 -1.73
CA GLY A 41 -10.41 13.27 -0.55
C GLY A 41 -9.63 13.80 0.68
N ASN A 42 -10.37 14.17 1.73
CA ASN A 42 -9.82 14.50 3.05
C ASN A 42 -9.46 13.23 3.82
N ILE A 43 -8.31 12.65 3.48
CA ILE A 43 -7.80 11.46 4.18
C ILE A 43 -7.34 11.85 5.57
N VAL A 44 -7.86 11.14 6.56
CA VAL A 44 -7.57 11.36 7.98
C VAL A 44 -6.47 10.42 8.46
N ALA A 45 -6.40 9.20 7.91
CA ALA A 45 -5.37 8.24 8.28
C ALA A 45 -5.10 7.19 7.19
N PHE A 46 -3.87 6.71 7.12
CA PHE A 46 -3.46 5.56 6.32
C PHE A 46 -3.18 4.33 7.19
N ALA A 47 -3.51 3.14 6.68
CA ALA A 47 -3.19 1.87 7.35
C ALA A 47 -2.96 0.74 6.35
N ILE A 48 -1.94 -0.09 6.58
CA ILE A 48 -1.78 -1.36 5.87
C ILE A 48 -2.71 -2.37 6.53
N ILE A 49 -3.71 -2.85 5.79
CA ILE A 49 -4.78 -3.73 6.31
C ILE A 49 -4.60 -5.19 5.88
N SER A 50 -3.80 -5.46 4.84
CA SER A 50 -3.49 -6.83 4.39
C SER A 50 -2.22 -6.89 3.54
N GLY A 51 -1.74 -8.11 3.24
CA GLY A 51 -0.61 -8.37 2.35
C GLY A 51 0.78 -8.15 2.96
N ASN A 52 0.86 -7.63 4.18
CA ASN A 52 2.11 -7.36 4.90
C ASN A 52 2.69 -8.63 5.54
N ARG A 53 3.16 -9.56 4.70
CA ARG A 53 3.84 -10.79 5.17
C ARG A 53 4.97 -10.43 6.14
N ASN A 54 5.11 -11.25 7.18
CA ASN A 54 6.12 -11.09 8.24
C ASN A 54 6.10 -9.74 8.96
N ASN A 55 5.03 -8.94 8.77
CA ASN A 55 4.97 -7.56 9.24
C ASN A 55 6.16 -6.73 8.73
N SER A 56 6.59 -6.99 7.50
CA SER A 56 7.81 -6.44 6.88
C SER A 56 7.80 -4.93 6.70
N PHE A 57 6.63 -4.31 6.60
CA PHE A 57 6.48 -2.87 6.38
C PHE A 57 5.65 -2.20 7.47
N ARG A 58 5.90 -0.90 7.67
CA ARG A 58 5.05 0.01 8.44
C ARG A 58 4.65 1.18 7.57
N ILE A 59 3.51 1.79 7.87
CA ILE A 59 3.07 3.04 7.26
C ILE A 59 2.95 4.12 8.33
N ASP A 60 3.42 5.32 8.03
CA ASP A 60 3.09 6.51 8.82
C ASP A 60 1.63 6.88 8.57
N ASN A 61 0.84 6.90 9.64
CA ASN A 61 -0.61 7.04 9.53
C ASN A 61 -1.04 8.40 8.99
N SER A 62 -0.21 9.44 9.12
CA SER A 62 -0.57 10.81 8.77
C SER A 62 0.10 11.23 7.47
N ALA A 63 1.36 10.87 7.28
CA ALA A 63 2.15 11.23 6.10
C ALA A 63 1.97 10.27 4.92
N GLY A 64 1.42 9.07 5.13
CA GLY A 64 1.26 8.03 4.10
C GLY A 64 2.57 7.39 3.66
N GLU A 65 3.63 7.51 4.47
CA GLU A 65 4.97 7.05 4.13
C GLU A 65 5.20 5.61 4.58
N ILE A 66 5.58 4.74 3.64
CA ILE A 66 5.84 3.32 3.89
C ILE A 66 7.34 3.13 4.12
N TYR A 67 7.67 2.39 5.18
CA TYR A 67 9.03 2.07 5.58
C TYR A 67 9.22 0.57 5.83
N VAL A 68 10.45 0.10 5.64
CA VAL A 68 10.89 -1.21 6.10
C VAL A 68 10.79 -1.29 7.62
N ARG A 69 10.10 -2.30 8.14
CA ARG A 69 9.90 -2.56 9.57
C ARG A 69 10.77 -3.71 10.08
N SER A 70 11.01 -4.73 9.26
CA SER A 70 11.87 -5.85 9.58
C SER A 70 12.79 -6.18 8.41
N ALA A 71 13.85 -6.94 8.69
CA ALA A 71 14.74 -7.44 7.64
C ALA A 71 13.93 -8.17 6.56
N LEU A 72 14.25 -7.85 5.31
CA LEU A 72 13.65 -8.47 4.13
C LEU A 72 14.52 -9.65 3.69
N ASN A 73 13.90 -10.62 3.04
CA ASN A 73 14.57 -11.78 2.48
C ASN A 73 13.91 -12.10 1.14
N PHE A 74 14.68 -11.95 0.07
CA PHE A 74 14.17 -12.12 -1.28
C PHE A 74 13.74 -13.56 -1.57
N GLU A 75 14.51 -14.55 -1.11
CA GLU A 75 14.22 -15.97 -1.33
C GLU A 75 12.93 -16.42 -0.65
N GLN A 76 12.53 -15.77 0.44
CA GLN A 76 11.27 -16.01 1.13
C GLN A 76 10.09 -15.26 0.50
N VAL A 77 10.27 -13.98 0.18
CA VAL A 77 9.22 -13.11 -0.36
C VAL A 77 9.80 -12.11 -1.36
N SER A 78 9.64 -12.40 -2.65
CA SER A 78 10.12 -11.54 -3.74
C SER A 78 9.17 -10.39 -4.09
N ALA A 79 7.89 -10.47 -3.70
CA ALA A 79 6.92 -9.40 -3.91
C ALA A 79 5.85 -9.37 -2.81
N TYR A 80 5.47 -8.16 -2.40
CA TYR A 80 4.43 -7.89 -1.41
C TYR A 80 3.28 -7.12 -2.07
N TYR A 81 2.05 -7.63 -1.92
CA TYR A 81 0.83 -7.00 -2.43
C TYR A 81 0.09 -6.37 -1.26
N LEU A 82 0.56 -5.22 -0.79
CA LEU A 82 0.00 -4.54 0.36
C LEU A 82 -1.36 -3.95 0.00
N THR A 83 -2.39 -4.22 0.80
CA THR A 83 -3.65 -3.48 0.73
C THR A 83 -3.58 -2.37 1.76
N VAL A 84 -3.70 -1.13 1.30
CA VAL A 84 -3.69 0.06 2.15
C VAL A 84 -5.07 0.70 2.12
N SER A 85 -5.63 0.96 3.30
CA SER A 85 -6.81 1.80 3.45
C SER A 85 -6.39 3.24 3.69
N ALA A 86 -7.00 4.17 2.97
CA ALA A 86 -7.07 5.55 3.38
C ALA A 86 -8.44 5.81 3.98
N ARG A 87 -8.46 6.14 5.28
CA ARG A 87 -9.68 6.46 5.99
C ARG A 87 -10.01 7.92 5.79
N ASP A 88 -11.04 8.17 5.00
CA ASP A 88 -11.92 9.34 5.08
C ASP A 88 -13.26 8.92 5.72
N ASN A 89 -14.33 9.71 5.52
CA ASN A 89 -15.69 9.34 5.90
C ASN A 89 -16.36 8.31 4.97
N THR A 90 -15.67 7.82 3.93
CA THR A 90 -16.20 6.90 2.90
C THR A 90 -15.45 5.56 2.77
N GLY A 91 -14.21 5.46 3.27
CA GLY A 91 -13.41 4.23 3.37
C GLY A 91 -12.89 3.73 2.02
N VAL A 92 -11.85 4.37 1.48
CA VAL A 92 -11.24 3.99 0.20
C VAL A 92 -10.01 3.09 0.43
N GLU A 93 -9.89 2.03 -0.36
CA GLU A 93 -8.77 1.08 -0.32
C GLU A 93 -8.03 1.07 -1.65
N MET A 94 -6.73 0.79 -1.61
CA MET A 94 -5.89 0.62 -2.79
C MET A 94 -4.83 -0.47 -2.60
N GLN A 95 -4.23 -0.90 -3.70
CA GLN A 95 -3.12 -1.85 -3.70
C GLN A 95 -1.78 -1.16 -3.94
N VAL A 96 -0.80 -1.51 -3.12
CA VAL A 96 0.60 -1.14 -3.27
C VAL A 96 1.42 -2.41 -3.49
N ILE A 97 2.13 -2.51 -4.62
CA ILE A 97 3.00 -3.64 -4.92
C ILE A 97 4.43 -3.25 -4.62
N VAL A 98 5.07 -3.95 -3.69
CA VAL A 98 6.49 -3.75 -3.35
C VAL A 98 7.28 -4.95 -3.87
N PHE A 99 8.14 -4.72 -4.86
CA PHE A 99 9.09 -5.72 -5.35
C PHE A 99 10.34 -5.72 -4.46
N CYS A 100 10.63 -6.86 -3.85
CA CYS A 100 11.87 -7.06 -3.13
C CYS A 100 12.94 -7.51 -4.14
N LEU A 101 14.10 -6.85 -4.16
CA LEU A 101 15.22 -7.23 -5.00
C LEU A 101 16.26 -7.98 -4.18
N GLY A 102 16.62 -9.18 -4.65
CA GLY A 102 17.72 -9.95 -4.09
C GLY A 102 19.09 -9.39 -4.48
N ARG A 103 20.13 -9.81 -3.75
CA ARG A 103 21.52 -9.65 -4.15
C ARG A 103 21.84 -10.72 -5.20
N GLY A 104 22.06 -10.29 -6.45
CA GLY A 104 22.63 -11.15 -7.48
C GLY A 104 24.08 -11.51 -7.19
#